data_AF-A0A375YGA3-F1
#
_entry.id   AF-A0A375YGA3-F1
#
_cell.length_a   1.000
_cell.length_b   1.000
_cell.length_c   1.000
_cell.angle_alpha   90.00
_cell.angle_beta   90.00
_cell.angle_gamma   90.00
#
_symmetry.space_group_name_H-M   'P 1'
#
loop_
_entity.id
_entity.type
_entity.pdbx_description
1 polymer ?
#
loop_
_entity_poly.entity_id
_entity_poly.type
_entity_poly.pdbx_seq_one_letter_code
_entity_poly.pdbx_strand_id
1 'polypeptide(L)'
;MTDPRRRVPRTDTLLADPRLAEAERTLGRALVKRVIADAQQKARSGDITPDQVADHAVAALPSGAASLRPVINATGVVVHTNLGRAPLSQAAIDAIVTASGATDVEFDLETGRRAKRGRGALAALAAAVPTAGGVHVVNNNAAALLLAAMTLAPGKEMIVSRGELIEIGDGFRLPALMESTGARIREVGTTNRTHLRDYADAIGPDTGFILKVHPSNYLVSGFTSGVSVRELADLGAPLIVDIGSGLLTPHPLMPDEPDATSVLRDGADLVTASGDKLLGGPQAGLLFGAADVIERLRRHPAARALRVDKLTLAALEATLTGPPPPVAQALDADPADLRARAERIAAQLPDAAAVPCVAAVGGGGAPGVELPSAAVSLPENYAAALRVGEPAVVGRLEGGRCLLDLRTVAPEDDDALVEAVRACS
;
A
#
# COMPACT_ATOMS: atom_id res chain seq x y z
N MET A 1 -13.90 52.84 25.90
CA MET A 1 -13.45 51.44 25.96
C MET A 1 -12.29 51.25 25.02
N THR A 2 -11.15 50.75 25.52
CA THR A 2 -9.94 50.48 24.74
C THR A 2 -10.21 49.35 23.76
N ASP A 3 -9.85 49.51 22.48
CA ASP A 3 -10.03 48.48 21.46
C ASP A 3 -9.35 47.17 21.89
N PRO A 4 -10.10 46.07 22.12
CA PRO A 4 -9.55 44.80 22.60
C PRO A 4 -8.50 44.21 21.64
N ARG A 5 -8.52 44.59 20.36
CA ARG A 5 -7.51 44.16 19.37
C ARG A 5 -6.10 44.67 19.71
N ARG A 6 -5.97 45.75 20.49
CA ARG A 6 -4.68 46.26 20.98
C ARG A 6 -4.05 45.38 22.07
N ARG A 7 -4.81 44.44 22.66
CA ARG A 7 -4.34 43.51 23.69
C ARG A 7 -3.86 42.17 23.12
N VAL A 8 -4.02 41.94 21.81
CA VAL A 8 -3.56 40.69 21.16
C VAL A 8 -2.05 40.56 21.35
N PRO A 9 -1.54 39.48 21.98
CA PRO A 9 -0.12 39.30 22.24
C PRO A 9 0.69 39.32 20.94
N ARG A 10 1.89 39.90 20.98
CA ARG A 10 2.80 39.88 19.83
C ARG A 10 3.32 38.46 19.60
N THR A 11 3.62 38.14 18.34
CA THR A 11 4.15 36.81 17.97
C THR A 11 5.42 36.46 18.75
N ASP A 12 6.32 37.41 18.97
CA ASP A 12 7.54 37.15 19.76
C ASP A 12 7.24 36.84 21.23
N THR A 13 6.18 37.41 21.80
CA THR A 13 5.71 37.08 23.16
C THR A 13 5.16 35.66 23.20
N LEU A 14 4.40 35.25 22.18
CA LEU A 14 3.83 33.90 22.10
C LEU A 14 4.91 32.84 21.82
N LEU A 15 5.92 33.14 21.01
CA LEU A 15 7.05 32.25 20.79
C LEU A 15 7.93 32.05 22.03
N ALA A 16 7.81 32.94 23.03
CA ALA A 16 8.47 32.77 24.32
C ALA A 16 7.66 31.91 25.31
N ASP A 17 6.41 31.53 25.00
CA ASP A 17 5.66 30.54 25.78
C ASP A 17 6.39 29.20 25.69
N PRO A 18 6.75 28.56 26.82
CA PRO A 18 7.52 27.31 26.82
C PRO A 18 6.91 26.20 25.96
N ARG A 19 5.58 26.14 25.86
CA ARG A 19 4.84 25.14 25.07
C ARG A 19 5.05 25.35 23.56
N LEU A 20 5.02 26.62 23.13
CA LEU A 20 5.22 27.01 21.74
C LEU A 20 6.72 27.01 21.36
N ALA A 21 7.61 27.30 22.32
CA ALA A 21 9.06 27.21 22.12
C ALA A 21 9.52 25.76 21.92
N GLU A 22 8.97 24.83 22.71
CA GLU A 22 9.24 23.39 22.52
C GLU A 22 8.66 22.89 21.19
N ALA A 23 7.46 23.34 20.82
CA ALA A 23 6.90 23.06 19.50
C ALA A 23 7.73 23.65 18.36
N GLU A 24 8.36 24.82 18.55
CA GLU A 24 9.26 25.41 17.55
C GLU A 24 10.49 24.52 17.33
N ARG A 25 11.01 23.91 18.40
CA ARG A 25 12.14 22.97 18.35
C ARG A 25 11.81 21.70 17.57
N THR A 26 10.59 21.18 17.70
CA THR A 26 10.19 19.87 17.13
C THR A 26 9.47 19.98 15.77
N LEU A 27 8.58 20.96 15.61
CA LEU A 27 7.76 21.17 14.41
C LEU A 27 8.33 22.23 13.47
N GLY A 28 9.27 23.05 13.96
CA GLY A 28 9.88 24.14 13.21
C GLY A 28 9.12 25.46 13.31
N ARG A 29 9.89 26.55 13.34
CA ARG A 29 9.39 27.92 13.55
C ARG A 29 8.30 28.36 12.58
N ALA A 30 8.40 27.98 11.31
CA ALA A 30 7.46 28.41 10.27
C ALA A 30 6.04 27.85 10.51
N LEU A 31 5.94 26.61 11.00
CA LEU A 31 4.67 25.97 11.34
C LEU A 31 4.06 26.65 12.56
N VAL A 32 4.84 26.78 13.64
CA VAL A 32 4.38 27.39 14.89
C VAL A 32 3.93 28.84 14.68
N LYS A 33 4.68 29.63 13.88
CA LYS A 33 4.27 31.00 13.53
C LYS A 33 2.93 31.06 12.80
N ARG A 34 2.62 30.08 11.94
CA ARG A 34 1.33 30.02 11.23
C ARG A 34 0.19 29.77 12.21
N VAL A 35 0.35 28.79 13.10
CA VAL A 35 -0.63 28.47 14.14
C VAL A 35 -0.87 29.67 15.06
N ILE A 36 0.20 30.36 15.46
CA ILE A 36 0.12 31.61 16.23
C ILE A 36 -0.65 32.69 15.44
N ALA A 37 -0.33 32.89 14.16
CA ALA A 37 -0.98 33.90 13.33
C ALA A 37 -2.48 33.64 13.18
N ASP A 38 -2.88 32.38 13.02
CA ASP A 38 -4.28 31.96 12.94
C ASP A 38 -5.02 32.22 14.27
N ALA A 39 -4.41 31.89 15.41
CA ALA A 39 -4.97 32.18 16.74
C ALA A 39 -5.08 33.69 16.99
N GLN A 40 -4.06 34.48 16.63
CA GLN A 40 -4.10 35.93 16.72
C GLN A 40 -5.20 36.52 15.83
N GLN A 41 -5.44 35.94 14.64
CA GLN A 41 -6.49 36.38 13.74
C GLN A 41 -7.88 36.12 14.33
N LYS A 42 -8.10 34.97 14.96
CA LYS A 42 -9.34 34.66 15.71
C LYS A 42 -9.60 35.68 16.83
N ALA A 43 -8.55 36.13 17.52
CA ALA A 43 -8.70 37.19 18.52
C ALA A 43 -9.01 38.56 17.91
N ARG A 44 -8.54 38.84 16.68
CA ARG A 44 -8.83 40.09 15.98
C ARG A 44 -10.25 40.12 15.39
N SER A 45 -10.80 38.98 14.97
CA SER A 45 -12.20 38.84 14.54
C SER A 45 -13.19 38.80 15.70
N GLY A 46 -12.71 38.55 16.93
CA GLY A 46 -13.53 38.49 18.14
C GLY A 46 -14.06 37.10 18.47
N ASP A 47 -13.54 36.05 17.80
CA ASP A 47 -13.92 34.65 18.03
C ASP A 47 -13.35 34.13 19.36
N ILE A 48 -12.21 34.68 19.80
CA ILE A 48 -11.58 34.41 21.11
C ILE A 48 -11.09 35.71 21.76
N THR A 49 -10.86 35.72 23.07
CA THR A 49 -10.26 36.86 23.76
C THR A 49 -8.74 36.92 23.54
N PRO A 50 -8.11 38.11 23.64
CA PRO A 50 -6.66 38.24 23.53
C PRO A 50 -5.85 37.38 24.50
N ASP A 51 -6.37 37.14 25.71
CA ASP A 51 -5.78 36.27 26.73
C ASP A 51 -5.85 34.78 26.37
N GLN A 52 -6.79 34.36 25.53
CA GLN A 52 -6.92 32.97 25.07
C GLN A 52 -5.96 32.61 23.92
N VAL A 53 -5.26 33.58 23.32
CA VAL A 53 -4.46 33.34 22.09
C VAL A 53 -3.38 32.28 22.29
N ALA A 54 -2.69 32.26 23.45
CA ALA A 54 -1.63 31.30 23.71
C ALA A 54 -2.19 29.87 23.82
N ASP A 55 -3.24 29.69 24.61
CA ASP A 55 -3.88 28.37 24.79
C ASP A 55 -4.52 27.88 23.50
N HIS A 56 -5.13 28.78 22.73
CA HIS A 56 -5.70 28.46 21.42
C HIS A 56 -4.63 28.05 20.41
N ALA A 57 -3.47 28.73 20.41
CA ALA A 57 -2.35 28.36 19.56
C ALA A 57 -1.77 27.00 19.95
N VAL A 58 -1.61 26.73 21.25
CA VAL A 58 -1.12 25.43 21.75
C VAL A 58 -2.08 24.30 21.39
N ALA A 59 -3.38 24.49 21.62
CA ALA A 59 -4.40 23.50 21.27
C ALA A 59 -4.52 23.23 19.76
N ALA A 60 -4.07 24.17 18.93
CA ALA A 60 -4.06 24.04 17.47
C ALA A 60 -2.73 23.52 16.91
N LEU A 61 -1.72 23.23 17.75
CA LEU A 61 -0.48 22.61 17.30
C LEU A 61 -0.77 21.19 16.79
N PRO A 62 -0.26 20.80 15.61
CA PRO A 62 -0.36 19.42 15.16
C PRO A 62 0.57 18.53 15.98
N SER A 63 0.23 17.24 16.07
CA SER A 63 1.04 16.22 16.74
C SER A 63 2.37 15.94 16.02
N GLY A 64 2.51 16.36 14.77
CA GLY A 64 3.74 16.21 13.99
C GLY A 64 3.83 17.21 12.84
N ALA A 65 5.00 17.24 12.18
CA ALA A 65 5.24 18.12 11.05
C ALA A 65 4.58 17.65 9.73
N ALA A 66 3.93 16.48 9.75
CA ALA A 66 3.18 15.92 8.62
C ALA A 66 1.66 16.08 8.83
N SER A 67 0.92 16.22 7.72
CA SER A 67 -0.54 16.32 7.74
C SER A 67 -1.24 14.96 7.83
N LEU A 68 -0.52 13.87 7.56
CA LEU A 68 -1.04 12.52 7.72
C LEU A 68 -1.22 12.20 9.20
N ARG A 69 -2.34 11.55 9.54
CA ARG A 69 -2.70 11.17 10.91
C ARG A 69 -2.85 9.65 10.98
N PRO A 70 -2.54 9.01 12.13
CA PRO A 70 -2.86 7.61 12.36
C PRO A 70 -4.35 7.35 12.23
N VAL A 71 -4.71 6.20 11.64
CA VAL A 71 -6.09 5.75 11.49
C VAL A 71 -6.16 4.28 11.90
N ILE A 72 -7.04 3.95 12.84
CA ILE A 72 -7.40 2.55 13.11
C ILE A 72 -8.34 2.10 11.99
N ASN A 73 -7.86 1.17 11.17
CA ASN A 73 -8.65 0.56 10.10
C ASN A 73 -9.57 -0.50 10.69
N ALA A 74 -10.84 -0.18 10.90
CA ALA A 74 -11.88 -1.12 11.34
C ALA A 74 -12.88 -1.42 10.21
N THR A 75 -12.46 -1.30 8.95
CA THR A 75 -13.33 -1.51 7.79
C THR A 75 -13.51 -2.99 7.44
N GLY A 76 -12.57 -3.85 7.86
CA GLY A 76 -12.49 -5.24 7.40
C GLY A 76 -11.85 -5.38 6.02
N VAL A 77 -11.31 -4.30 5.44
CA VAL A 77 -10.56 -4.33 4.18
C VAL A 77 -9.06 -4.37 4.49
N VAL A 78 -8.42 -5.52 4.27
CA VAL A 78 -7.03 -5.78 4.68
C VAL A 78 -6.05 -4.85 3.96
N VAL A 79 -6.17 -4.73 2.64
CA VAL A 79 -5.37 -3.84 1.79
C VAL A 79 -6.25 -2.68 1.34
N HIS A 80 -6.37 -1.68 2.19
CA HIS A 80 -7.23 -0.52 1.94
C HIS A 80 -6.48 0.59 1.21
N THR A 81 -6.77 0.82 -0.07
CA THR A 81 -6.05 1.79 -0.92
C THR A 81 -6.04 3.21 -0.35
N ASN A 82 -7.17 3.70 0.16
CA ASN A 82 -7.26 5.07 0.71
C ASN A 82 -6.58 5.24 2.07
N LEU A 83 -6.30 4.15 2.79
CA LEU A 83 -5.65 4.16 4.10
C LEU A 83 -4.18 3.75 4.03
N GLY A 84 -3.59 3.72 2.83
CA GLY A 84 -2.16 3.44 2.66
C GLY A 84 -1.80 1.99 2.37
N ARG A 85 -2.77 1.14 2.00
CA ARG A 85 -2.59 -0.28 1.66
C ARG A 85 -2.07 -1.11 2.85
N ALA A 86 -0.93 -1.78 2.71
CA ALA A 86 -0.38 -2.69 3.70
C ALA A 86 0.25 -1.93 4.88
N PRO A 87 -0.21 -2.13 6.12
CA PRO A 87 0.52 -1.66 7.30
C PRO A 87 1.81 -2.47 7.49
N LEU A 88 2.85 -1.80 7.98
CA LEU A 88 4.16 -2.41 8.22
C LEU A 88 4.21 -3.06 9.61
N SER A 89 4.95 -4.17 9.73
CA SER A 89 5.27 -4.77 11.03
C SER A 89 6.21 -3.87 11.83
N GLN A 90 6.26 -4.05 13.15
CA GLN A 90 7.21 -3.33 14.01
C GLN A 90 8.66 -3.53 13.54
N ALA A 91 9.03 -4.75 13.12
CA ALA A 91 10.36 -5.02 12.56
C ALA A 91 10.68 -4.18 11.31
N ALA A 92 9.71 -3.99 10.42
CA ALA A 92 9.87 -3.13 9.25
C ALA A 92 9.92 -1.64 9.62
N ILE A 93 9.17 -1.21 10.63
CA ILE A 93 9.23 0.15 11.17
C ILE A 93 10.62 0.43 11.79
N ASP A 94 11.13 -0.47 12.62
CA ASP A 94 12.46 -0.34 13.23
C ASP A 94 13.58 -0.29 12.18
N ALA A 95 13.43 -1.05 11.10
CA ALA A 95 14.33 -1.00 9.95
C ALA A 95 14.28 0.36 9.24
N ILE A 96 13.10 0.97 9.08
CA ILE A 96 12.95 2.34 8.55
C ILE A 96 13.60 3.36 9.48
N VAL A 97 13.37 3.26 10.79
CA VAL A 97 13.96 4.16 11.79
C VAL A 97 15.48 4.11 11.71
N THR A 98 16.06 2.90 11.61
CA THR A 98 17.49 2.72 11.38
C THR A 98 17.93 3.35 10.05
N ALA A 99 17.18 3.09 8.98
CA ALA A 99 17.44 3.64 7.66
C ALA A 99 17.24 5.16 7.56
N SER A 100 16.65 5.83 8.54
CA SER A 100 16.56 7.30 8.57
C SER A 100 17.96 7.94 8.65
N GLY A 101 18.91 7.29 9.34
CA GLY A 101 20.31 7.68 9.45
C GLY A 101 21.20 7.27 8.27
N ALA A 102 22.52 7.37 8.43
CA ALA A 102 23.48 6.86 7.46
C ALA A 102 23.56 5.32 7.56
N THR A 103 23.42 4.63 6.43
CA THR A 103 23.45 3.16 6.36
C THR A 103 24.34 2.68 5.23
N ASP A 104 24.75 1.42 5.28
CA ASP A 104 25.62 0.73 4.35
C ASP A 104 24.91 0.30 3.05
N VAL A 105 23.84 1.01 2.67
CA VAL A 105 22.92 0.66 1.56
C VAL A 105 23.61 0.35 0.22
N GLU A 106 24.77 0.94 -0.04
CA GLU A 106 25.65 0.71 -1.21
C GLU A 106 27.13 0.62 -0.81
N PHE A 107 27.43 0.29 0.44
CA PHE A 107 28.79 0.30 0.97
C PHE A 107 29.09 -1.01 1.68
N ASP A 108 30.23 -1.59 1.40
CA ASP A 108 30.69 -2.79 2.08
C ASP A 108 31.59 -2.40 3.26
N LEU A 109 31.12 -2.67 4.48
CA LEU A 109 31.82 -2.29 5.71
C LEU A 109 33.13 -3.07 5.92
N GLU A 110 33.26 -4.28 5.38
CA GLU A 110 34.48 -5.09 5.52
C GLU A 110 35.60 -4.58 4.62
N THR A 111 35.27 -4.26 3.37
CA THR A 111 36.24 -3.85 2.34
C THR A 111 36.39 -2.34 2.21
N GLY A 112 35.45 -1.55 2.74
CA GLY A 112 35.40 -0.10 2.59
C GLY A 112 35.07 0.38 1.16
N ARG A 113 34.48 -0.49 0.33
CA ARG A 113 34.24 -0.21 -1.11
C ARG A 113 32.75 -0.14 -1.44
N ARG A 114 32.43 0.41 -2.61
CA ARG A 114 31.06 0.44 -3.12
C ARG A 114 30.54 -0.97 -3.40
N ALA A 115 29.34 -1.26 -2.90
CA ALA A 115 28.63 -2.53 -3.06
C ALA A 115 27.36 -2.38 -3.91
N LYS A 116 26.73 -3.53 -4.23
CA LYS A 116 25.41 -3.55 -4.87
C LYS A 116 24.37 -2.99 -3.89
N ARG A 117 23.53 -2.05 -4.38
CA ARG A 117 22.47 -1.45 -3.59
C ARG A 117 21.49 -2.50 -3.08
N GLY A 118 21.17 -2.45 -1.79
CA GLY A 118 20.10 -3.28 -1.21
C GLY A 118 20.37 -4.78 -1.29
N ARG A 119 21.62 -5.21 -1.10
CA ARG A 119 22.03 -6.61 -1.19
C ARG A 119 21.20 -7.55 -0.31
N GLY A 120 20.84 -7.13 0.90
CA GLY A 120 20.03 -7.92 1.84
C GLY A 120 18.60 -8.10 1.34
N ALA A 121 17.90 -7.02 1.02
CA ALA A 121 16.57 -7.07 0.39
C ALA A 121 16.52 -7.93 -0.88
N LEU A 122 17.54 -7.85 -1.76
CA LEU A 122 17.62 -8.69 -2.96
C LEU A 122 17.86 -10.17 -2.61
N ALA A 123 18.69 -10.47 -1.62
CA ALA A 123 18.89 -11.84 -1.15
C ALA A 123 17.61 -12.42 -0.53
N ALA A 124 16.89 -11.61 0.26
CA ALA A 124 15.62 -12.00 0.87
C ALA A 124 14.55 -12.31 -0.19
N LEU A 125 14.44 -11.51 -1.25
CA LEU A 125 13.53 -11.80 -2.38
C LEU A 125 13.90 -13.10 -3.11
N ALA A 126 15.19 -13.32 -3.36
CA ALA A 126 15.66 -14.55 -3.99
C ALA A 126 15.37 -15.79 -3.13
N ALA A 127 15.48 -15.66 -1.80
CA ALA A 127 15.12 -16.72 -0.87
C ALA A 127 13.60 -16.98 -0.82
N ALA A 128 12.78 -15.92 -0.92
CA ALA A 128 11.32 -16.02 -0.90
C ALA A 128 10.73 -16.60 -2.20
N VAL A 129 11.42 -16.44 -3.34
CA VAL A 129 11.00 -17.01 -4.64
C VAL A 129 12.17 -17.78 -5.28
N PRO A 130 12.48 -19.01 -4.80
CA PRO A 130 13.63 -19.77 -5.30
C PRO A 130 13.55 -20.20 -6.76
N THR A 131 12.35 -20.16 -7.37
CA THR A 131 12.16 -20.44 -8.80
C THR A 131 12.66 -19.30 -9.70
N ALA A 132 12.95 -18.13 -9.14
CA ALA A 132 13.51 -17.01 -9.88
C ALA A 132 15.02 -17.18 -10.10
N GLY A 133 15.47 -17.09 -11.35
CA GLY A 133 16.91 -17.06 -11.68
C GLY A 133 17.58 -15.75 -11.29
N GLY A 134 16.83 -14.67 -11.19
CA GLY A 134 17.27 -13.38 -10.68
C GLY A 134 16.10 -12.56 -10.13
N VAL A 135 16.43 -11.56 -9.31
CA VAL A 135 15.45 -10.63 -8.73
C VAL A 135 15.91 -9.18 -8.83
N HIS A 136 14.95 -8.27 -8.95
CA HIS A 136 15.19 -6.83 -8.88
C HIS A 136 14.02 -6.08 -8.24
N VAL A 137 14.27 -4.84 -7.82
CA VAL A 137 13.28 -3.99 -7.15
C VAL A 137 13.37 -2.58 -7.72
N VAL A 138 12.21 -2.01 -8.04
CA VAL A 138 12.01 -0.64 -8.48
C VAL A 138 10.94 0.04 -7.63
N ASN A 139 10.65 1.32 -7.89
CA ASN A 139 9.77 2.15 -7.08
C ASN A 139 8.36 1.57 -6.82
N ASN A 140 7.70 1.03 -7.84
CA ASN A 140 6.38 0.42 -7.75
C ASN A 140 6.14 -0.52 -8.95
N ASN A 141 5.05 -1.29 -8.95
CA ASN A 141 4.78 -2.25 -10.02
C ASN A 141 4.60 -1.60 -11.40
N ALA A 142 4.02 -0.39 -11.46
CA ALA A 142 3.95 0.39 -12.70
C ALA A 142 5.35 0.68 -13.27
N ALA A 143 6.31 1.03 -12.41
CA ALA A 143 7.71 1.19 -12.80
C ALA A 143 8.35 -0.13 -13.25
N ALA A 144 7.93 -1.27 -12.71
CA ALA A 144 8.42 -2.58 -13.14
C ALA A 144 7.98 -2.88 -14.59
N LEU A 145 6.69 -2.67 -14.89
CA LEU A 145 6.15 -2.80 -16.24
C LEU A 145 6.76 -1.79 -17.22
N LEU A 146 6.92 -0.54 -16.80
CA LEU A 146 7.56 0.50 -17.60
C LEU A 146 9.01 0.09 -17.97
N LEU A 147 9.78 -0.38 -16.98
CA LEU A 147 11.16 -0.83 -17.19
C LEU A 147 11.21 -2.04 -18.12
N ALA A 148 10.28 -2.99 -17.96
CA ALA A 148 10.15 -4.16 -18.81
C ALA A 148 9.89 -3.76 -20.27
N ALA A 149 8.91 -2.89 -20.51
CA ALA A 149 8.57 -2.41 -21.85
C ALA A 149 9.73 -1.66 -22.51
N MET A 150 10.37 -0.72 -21.80
CA MET A 150 11.54 0.03 -22.30
C MET A 150 12.73 -0.88 -22.65
N THR A 151 12.89 -1.99 -21.94
CA THR A 151 14.05 -2.89 -22.09
C THR A 151 13.81 -3.99 -23.13
N LEU A 152 12.58 -4.50 -23.22
CA LEU A 152 12.26 -5.70 -23.99
C LEU A 152 11.47 -5.40 -25.28
N ALA A 153 10.75 -4.28 -25.37
CA ALA A 153 9.97 -3.91 -26.55
C ALA A 153 10.21 -2.48 -27.09
N PRO A 154 11.46 -1.97 -27.19
CA PRO A 154 11.68 -0.66 -27.81
C PRO A 154 11.28 -0.70 -29.29
N GLY A 155 10.20 0.01 -29.65
CA GLY A 155 9.66 0.02 -31.01
C GLY A 155 9.02 -1.30 -31.47
N LYS A 156 8.79 -2.25 -30.56
CA LYS A 156 8.22 -3.57 -30.82
C LYS A 156 6.79 -3.69 -30.31
N GLU A 157 6.12 -4.77 -30.68
CA GLU A 157 4.76 -5.07 -30.26
C GLU A 157 4.70 -5.78 -28.91
N MET A 158 3.86 -5.28 -28.01
CA MET A 158 3.42 -5.95 -26.80
C MET A 158 2.05 -6.56 -27.05
N ILE A 159 1.97 -7.90 -27.07
CA ILE A 159 0.72 -8.62 -27.31
C ILE A 159 -0.02 -8.81 -25.98
N VAL A 160 -1.28 -8.40 -25.90
CA VAL A 160 -2.06 -8.46 -24.64
C VAL A 160 -3.54 -8.72 -24.94
N SER A 161 -4.21 -9.46 -24.06
CA SER A 161 -5.66 -9.66 -24.17
C SER A 161 -6.41 -8.34 -23.96
N ARG A 162 -7.45 -8.09 -24.76
CA ARG A 162 -8.36 -6.95 -24.54
C ARG A 162 -9.02 -6.95 -23.16
N GLY A 163 -9.28 -8.14 -22.60
CA GLY A 163 -9.87 -8.29 -21.27
C GLY A 163 -8.91 -7.97 -20.12
N GLU A 164 -7.61 -7.86 -20.42
CA GLU A 164 -6.53 -7.63 -19.46
C GLU A 164 -5.98 -6.18 -19.54
N LEU A 165 -6.60 -5.31 -20.37
CA LEU A 165 -6.29 -3.88 -20.41
C LEU A 165 -7.01 -3.15 -19.27
N ILE A 166 -6.28 -2.94 -18.18
CA ILE A 166 -6.85 -2.44 -16.93
C ILE A 166 -6.65 -0.93 -16.71
N GLU A 167 -7.61 -0.35 -15.99
CA GLU A 167 -7.47 0.91 -15.28
C GLU A 167 -7.45 0.64 -13.77
N ILE A 168 -6.49 1.22 -13.05
CA ILE A 168 -6.33 1.01 -11.60
C ILE A 168 -6.23 2.37 -10.89
N GLY A 169 -6.88 2.49 -9.74
CA GLY A 169 -6.71 3.66 -8.86
C GLY A 169 -7.14 4.97 -9.52
N ASP A 170 -6.32 6.02 -9.36
CA ASP A 170 -6.57 7.39 -9.82
C ASP A 170 -6.29 7.59 -11.33
N GLY A 171 -6.91 6.76 -12.17
CA GLY A 171 -6.80 6.86 -13.63
C GLY A 171 -5.51 6.30 -14.24
N PHE A 172 -4.77 5.44 -13.53
CA PHE A 172 -3.65 4.72 -14.12
C PHE A 172 -4.17 3.78 -15.21
N ARG A 173 -3.74 4.00 -16.46
CA ARG A 173 -4.10 3.18 -17.62
C ARG A 173 -2.88 2.47 -18.16
N LEU A 174 -2.89 1.14 -18.12
CA LEU A 174 -1.82 0.33 -18.67
C LEU A 174 -1.49 0.71 -20.12
N PRO A 175 -2.47 0.93 -21.03
CA PRO A 175 -2.16 1.32 -22.40
C PRO A 175 -1.31 2.59 -22.51
N ALA A 176 -1.73 3.66 -21.83
CA ALA A 176 -1.04 4.95 -21.87
C ALA A 176 0.39 4.85 -21.31
N LEU A 177 0.60 4.04 -20.27
CA LEU A 177 1.93 3.77 -19.74
C LEU A 177 2.81 3.08 -20.78
N MET A 178 2.30 2.02 -21.42
CA MET A 178 3.07 1.23 -22.38
C MET A 178 3.41 2.04 -23.63
N GLU A 179 2.46 2.78 -24.20
CA GLU A 179 2.69 3.66 -25.36
C GLU A 179 3.75 4.74 -25.08
N SER A 180 3.83 5.24 -23.84
CA SER A 180 4.86 6.21 -23.43
C SER A 180 6.30 5.67 -23.52
N THR A 181 6.47 4.35 -23.58
CA THR A 181 7.80 3.70 -23.72
C THR A 181 8.24 3.55 -25.17
N GLY A 182 7.36 3.84 -26.14
CA GLY A 182 7.56 3.52 -27.55
C GLY A 182 7.23 2.08 -27.92
N ALA A 183 6.72 1.27 -26.97
CA ALA A 183 6.11 -0.02 -27.29
C ALA A 183 4.77 0.18 -28.00
N ARG A 184 4.44 -0.71 -28.94
CA ARG A 184 3.15 -0.72 -29.65
C ARG A 184 2.24 -1.77 -29.05
N ILE A 185 1.02 -1.43 -28.70
CA ILE A 185 0.07 -2.39 -28.14
C ILE A 185 -0.58 -3.18 -29.28
N ARG A 186 -0.49 -4.50 -29.20
CA ARG A 186 -1.15 -5.44 -30.11
C ARG A 186 -2.21 -6.21 -29.33
N GLU A 187 -3.42 -5.67 -29.35
CA GLU A 187 -4.56 -6.26 -28.64
C GLU A 187 -5.09 -7.53 -29.34
N VAL A 188 -5.39 -8.57 -28.55
CA VAL A 188 -5.94 -9.85 -29.04
C VAL A 188 -7.21 -10.27 -28.30
N GLY A 189 -8.01 -11.12 -28.93
CA GLY A 189 -9.27 -11.62 -28.39
C GLY A 189 -10.32 -10.52 -28.15
N THR A 190 -11.17 -10.74 -27.16
CA THR A 190 -12.27 -9.85 -26.73
C THR A 190 -12.22 -9.63 -25.22
N THR A 191 -13.07 -8.74 -24.70
CA THR A 191 -13.11 -8.41 -23.26
C THR A 191 -13.36 -9.63 -22.38
N ASN A 192 -14.30 -10.49 -22.73
CA ASN A 192 -14.68 -11.64 -21.93
C ASN A 192 -13.97 -12.93 -22.36
N ARG A 193 -13.57 -13.06 -23.64
CA ARG A 193 -12.97 -14.29 -24.16
C ARG A 193 -11.72 -14.00 -24.97
N THR A 194 -10.64 -14.68 -24.60
CA THR A 194 -9.42 -14.78 -25.40
C THR A 194 -9.04 -16.25 -25.52
N HIS A 195 -8.60 -16.64 -26.72
CA HIS A 195 -8.17 -17.99 -27.04
C HIS A 195 -6.69 -18.01 -27.40
N LEU A 196 -6.03 -19.16 -27.27
CA LEU A 196 -4.61 -19.32 -27.58
C LEU A 196 -4.27 -18.91 -29.02
N ARG A 197 -5.14 -19.23 -29.99
CA ARG A 197 -4.96 -18.83 -31.40
C ARG A 197 -4.89 -17.31 -31.58
N ASP A 198 -5.59 -16.53 -30.75
CA ASP A 198 -5.62 -15.08 -30.89
C ASP A 198 -4.22 -14.50 -30.60
N TYR A 199 -3.47 -15.11 -29.68
CA TYR A 199 -2.07 -14.80 -29.44
C TYR A 199 -1.17 -15.33 -30.57
N ALA A 200 -1.32 -16.62 -30.94
CA ALA A 200 -0.49 -17.25 -31.97
C ALA A 200 -0.53 -16.49 -33.31
N ASP A 201 -1.72 -16.06 -33.74
CA ASP A 201 -1.93 -15.29 -34.97
C ASP A 201 -1.35 -13.87 -34.92
N ALA A 202 -1.10 -13.34 -33.71
CA ALA A 202 -0.54 -12.01 -33.50
C ALA A 202 0.99 -12.01 -33.35
N ILE A 203 1.61 -13.16 -33.11
CA ILE A 203 3.06 -13.27 -32.98
C ILE A 203 3.72 -13.13 -34.36
N GLY A 204 4.75 -12.29 -34.44
CA GLY A 204 5.51 -12.05 -35.65
C GLY A 204 6.90 -11.48 -35.38
N PRO A 205 7.64 -11.08 -36.44
CA PRO A 205 9.01 -10.56 -36.32
C PRO A 205 9.15 -9.33 -35.42
N ASP A 206 8.07 -8.54 -35.30
CA ASP A 206 8.03 -7.32 -34.50
C ASP A 206 7.60 -7.56 -33.05
N THR A 207 7.27 -8.79 -32.65
CA THR A 207 6.86 -9.10 -31.28
C THR A 207 8.04 -8.89 -30.32
N GLY A 208 7.79 -8.05 -29.30
CA GLY A 208 8.68 -7.84 -28.17
C GLY A 208 8.44 -8.87 -27.08
N PHE A 209 7.18 -8.98 -26.63
CA PHE A 209 6.74 -9.95 -25.63
C PHE A 209 5.21 -10.08 -25.62
N ILE A 210 4.74 -11.17 -25.03
CA ILE A 210 3.36 -11.34 -24.58
C ILE A 210 3.26 -10.80 -23.15
N LEU A 211 2.29 -9.93 -22.90
CA LEU A 211 1.93 -9.49 -21.56
C LEU A 211 0.64 -10.20 -21.14
N LYS A 212 0.69 -10.89 -20.01
CA LYS A 212 -0.48 -11.38 -19.29
C LYS A 212 -0.66 -10.57 -18.02
N VAL A 213 -1.85 -10.02 -17.78
CA VAL A 213 -2.12 -9.19 -16.59
C VAL A 213 -3.24 -9.79 -15.75
N HIS A 214 -3.00 -9.94 -14.45
CA HIS A 214 -4.02 -10.38 -13.50
C HIS A 214 -5.00 -9.24 -13.18
N PRO A 215 -6.32 -9.42 -13.36
CA PRO A 215 -7.32 -8.44 -12.93
C PRO A 215 -7.43 -8.40 -11.40
N SER A 216 -6.49 -7.71 -10.74
CA SER A 216 -6.37 -7.68 -9.27
C SER A 216 -7.42 -6.81 -8.54
N ASN A 217 -8.22 -6.03 -9.26
CA ASN A 217 -9.18 -5.07 -8.69
C ASN A 217 -10.63 -5.23 -9.18
N TYR A 218 -10.92 -6.20 -10.05
CA TYR A 218 -12.28 -6.51 -10.52
C TYR A 218 -12.40 -7.97 -10.95
N LEU A 219 -13.63 -8.45 -11.09
CA LEU A 219 -13.93 -9.76 -11.68
C LEU A 219 -14.85 -9.58 -12.88
N VAL A 220 -14.61 -10.36 -13.94
CA VAL A 220 -15.56 -10.54 -15.04
C VAL A 220 -16.24 -11.89 -14.85
N SER A 221 -17.56 -11.90 -14.67
CA SER A 221 -18.35 -13.11 -14.48
C SER A 221 -19.23 -13.43 -15.70
N GLY A 222 -19.71 -14.67 -15.80
CA GLY A 222 -20.53 -15.15 -16.91
C GLY A 222 -19.71 -15.95 -17.94
N PHE A 223 -19.87 -15.64 -19.23
CA PHE A 223 -19.22 -16.37 -20.32
C PHE A 223 -17.80 -15.87 -20.59
N THR A 224 -16.88 -16.17 -19.67
CA THR A 224 -15.48 -15.76 -19.76
C THR A 224 -14.53 -16.92 -20.10
N SER A 225 -13.42 -16.61 -20.76
CA SER A 225 -12.30 -17.55 -20.95
C SER A 225 -10.98 -16.80 -21.11
N GLY A 226 -9.94 -17.29 -20.46
CA GLY A 226 -8.57 -16.79 -20.61
C GLY A 226 -7.62 -17.93 -21.00
N VAL A 227 -6.41 -17.56 -21.41
CA VAL A 227 -5.33 -18.50 -21.73
C VAL A 227 -4.41 -18.63 -20.52
N SER A 228 -4.01 -19.85 -20.18
CA SER A 228 -3.11 -20.12 -19.06
C SER A 228 -1.67 -19.69 -19.36
N VAL A 229 -0.87 -19.52 -18.30
CA VAL A 229 0.57 -19.16 -18.44
C VAL A 229 1.32 -20.23 -19.23
N ARG A 230 1.05 -21.52 -18.96
CA ARG A 230 1.67 -22.66 -19.65
C ARG A 230 1.41 -22.65 -21.15
N GLU A 231 0.14 -22.47 -21.53
CA GLU A 231 -0.23 -22.41 -22.96
C GLU A 231 0.42 -21.21 -23.67
N LEU A 232 0.55 -20.05 -23.00
CA LEU A 232 1.25 -18.89 -23.58
C LEU A 232 2.76 -19.11 -23.69
N ALA A 233 3.38 -19.77 -22.70
CA ALA A 233 4.80 -20.08 -22.71
C ALA A 233 5.19 -20.99 -23.89
N ASP A 234 4.31 -21.92 -24.27
CA ASP A 234 4.51 -22.82 -25.41
C ASP A 234 4.52 -22.11 -26.78
N LEU A 235 4.11 -20.83 -26.86
CA LEU A 235 4.16 -20.04 -28.10
C LEU A 235 5.56 -19.53 -28.46
N GLY A 236 6.53 -19.62 -27.54
CA GLY A 236 7.94 -19.31 -27.80
C GLY A 236 8.29 -17.81 -27.93
N ALA A 237 7.35 -16.91 -27.66
CA ALA A 237 7.62 -15.47 -27.48
C ALA A 237 7.91 -15.17 -25.99
N PRO A 238 8.73 -14.15 -25.67
CA PRO A 238 8.97 -13.78 -24.27
C PRO A 238 7.66 -13.50 -23.54
N LEU A 239 7.48 -14.09 -22.36
CA LEU A 239 6.24 -14.00 -21.58
C LEU A 239 6.47 -13.23 -20.29
N ILE A 240 5.79 -12.08 -20.19
CA ILE A 240 5.75 -11.27 -18.96
C ILE A 240 4.38 -11.46 -18.32
N VAL A 241 4.37 -11.81 -17.04
CA VAL A 241 3.14 -11.97 -16.26
C VAL A 241 3.13 -10.96 -15.13
N ASP A 242 2.18 -10.02 -15.19
CA ASP A 242 1.91 -9.12 -14.09
C ASP A 242 0.89 -9.73 -13.14
N ILE A 243 1.36 -10.30 -12.02
CA ILE A 243 0.46 -10.82 -10.99
C ILE A 243 -0.16 -9.68 -10.17
N GLY A 244 0.52 -8.52 -10.12
CA GLY A 244 0.03 -7.29 -9.52
C GLY A 244 -0.12 -7.31 -7.99
N SER A 245 -0.53 -8.42 -7.38
CA SER A 245 -0.96 -8.56 -5.98
C SER A 245 0.17 -8.72 -4.98
N GLY A 246 1.35 -9.16 -5.41
CA GLY A 246 2.48 -9.37 -4.51
C GLY A 246 2.47 -10.72 -3.80
N LEU A 247 1.59 -11.64 -4.18
CA LEU A 247 1.61 -13.00 -3.64
C LEU A 247 2.85 -13.74 -4.16
N LEU A 248 3.74 -14.17 -3.24
CA LEU A 248 5.00 -14.82 -3.62
C LEU A 248 4.88 -16.34 -3.74
N THR A 249 4.01 -16.95 -2.92
CA THR A 249 3.74 -18.38 -2.88
C THR A 249 2.23 -18.63 -2.72
N PRO A 250 1.70 -19.81 -3.10
CA PRO A 250 0.27 -20.09 -3.02
C PRO A 250 -0.30 -19.90 -1.61
N HIS A 251 -1.50 -19.34 -1.51
CA HIS A 251 -2.20 -19.16 -0.24
C HIS A 251 -3.48 -20.01 -0.19
N PRO A 252 -3.75 -20.78 0.88
CA PRO A 252 -4.91 -21.68 0.95
C PRO A 252 -6.27 -20.97 0.78
N LEU A 253 -6.41 -19.74 1.29
CA LEU A 253 -7.62 -18.93 1.14
C LEU A 253 -7.82 -18.33 -0.25
N MET A 254 -6.79 -18.37 -1.11
CA MET A 254 -6.78 -17.71 -2.42
C MET A 254 -6.16 -18.65 -3.47
N PRO A 255 -6.75 -19.84 -3.69
CA PRO A 255 -6.14 -20.87 -4.55
C PRO A 255 -6.00 -20.44 -6.02
N ASP A 256 -6.85 -19.52 -6.47
CA ASP A 256 -6.87 -19.01 -7.86
C ASP A 256 -6.07 -17.70 -8.02
N GLU A 257 -5.57 -17.12 -6.93
CA GLU A 257 -4.75 -15.91 -6.99
C GLU A 257 -3.34 -16.28 -7.48
N PRO A 258 -2.82 -15.66 -8.56
CA PRO A 258 -1.53 -16.02 -9.10
C PRO A 258 -0.40 -15.60 -8.18
N ASP A 259 0.52 -16.52 -7.92
CA ASP A 259 1.72 -16.28 -7.13
C ASP A 259 3.00 -16.33 -7.98
N ALA A 260 4.03 -15.58 -7.57
CA ALA A 260 5.27 -15.47 -8.32
C ALA A 260 5.96 -16.83 -8.52
N THR A 261 5.92 -17.71 -7.52
CA THR A 261 6.59 -19.01 -7.55
C THR A 261 5.95 -19.94 -8.59
N SER A 262 4.63 -20.07 -8.60
CA SER A 262 3.90 -20.93 -9.54
C SER A 262 3.91 -20.37 -10.96
N VAL A 263 3.76 -19.05 -11.12
CA VAL A 263 3.78 -18.41 -12.45
C VAL A 263 5.14 -18.57 -13.15
N LEU A 264 6.24 -18.45 -12.42
CA LEU A 264 7.58 -18.74 -12.98
C LEU A 264 7.72 -20.23 -13.36
N ARG A 265 7.22 -21.13 -12.50
CA ARG A 265 7.23 -22.58 -12.78
C ARG A 265 6.41 -22.94 -14.02
N ASP A 266 5.37 -22.17 -14.30
CA ASP A 266 4.49 -22.34 -15.45
C ASP A 266 5.06 -21.78 -16.76
N GLY A 267 6.24 -21.13 -16.71
CA GLY A 267 7.00 -20.74 -17.91
C GLY A 267 7.06 -19.25 -18.19
N ALA A 268 6.69 -18.38 -17.24
CA ALA A 268 6.91 -16.94 -17.39
C ALA A 268 8.42 -16.60 -17.37
N ASP A 269 8.88 -15.76 -18.32
CA ASP A 269 10.26 -15.25 -18.34
C ASP A 269 10.49 -14.15 -17.29
N LEU A 270 9.43 -13.40 -17.00
CA LEU A 270 9.42 -12.32 -16.02
C LEU A 270 8.05 -12.23 -15.33
N VAL A 271 8.07 -12.14 -14.00
CA VAL A 271 6.92 -11.82 -13.16
C VAL A 271 7.12 -10.45 -12.52
N THR A 272 6.08 -9.62 -12.59
CA THR A 272 6.01 -8.33 -11.89
C THR A 272 4.94 -8.33 -10.81
N ALA A 273 5.22 -7.68 -9.67
CA ALA A 273 4.28 -7.59 -8.57
C ALA A 273 4.45 -6.32 -7.72
N SER A 274 3.44 -5.96 -6.92
CA SER A 274 3.54 -4.87 -5.94
C SER A 274 4.03 -5.39 -4.59
N GLY A 275 4.86 -4.62 -3.87
CA GLY A 275 5.33 -4.98 -2.52
C GLY A 275 4.37 -4.61 -1.38
N ASP A 276 3.47 -3.66 -1.59
CA ASP A 276 2.57 -3.06 -0.58
C ASP A 276 1.14 -3.59 -0.65
N LYS A 277 0.98 -4.81 -1.14
CA LYS A 277 -0.32 -5.48 -1.26
C LYS A 277 -0.31 -6.78 -0.44
N LEU A 278 -0.49 -7.95 -1.05
CA LEU A 278 -0.52 -9.24 -0.34
C LEU A 278 0.83 -9.61 0.29
N LEU A 279 1.95 -9.06 -0.20
CA LEU A 279 3.24 -9.22 0.48
C LEU A 279 3.27 -8.57 1.86
N GLY A 280 2.45 -7.53 2.11
CA GLY A 280 2.43 -6.84 3.40
C GLY A 280 3.63 -5.94 3.67
N GLY A 281 4.39 -5.55 2.63
CA GLY A 281 5.60 -4.74 2.73
C GLY A 281 5.40 -3.28 2.34
N PRO A 282 6.50 -2.54 2.10
CA PRO A 282 6.43 -1.16 1.62
C PRO A 282 6.13 -1.11 0.11
N GLN A 283 5.81 0.08 -0.40
CA GLN A 283 5.59 0.26 -1.84
C GLN A 283 6.85 -0.10 -2.61
N ALA A 284 6.75 -1.09 -3.50
CA ALA A 284 7.83 -1.54 -4.34
C ALA A 284 7.27 -2.20 -5.62
N GLY A 285 8.05 -2.16 -6.69
CA GLY A 285 7.86 -3.00 -7.87
C GLY A 285 8.84 -4.15 -7.82
N LEU A 286 8.33 -5.36 -7.67
CA LEU A 286 9.12 -6.57 -7.56
C LEU A 286 9.25 -7.22 -8.93
N LEU A 287 10.47 -7.63 -9.30
CA LEU A 287 10.75 -8.31 -10.54
C LEU A 287 11.42 -9.65 -10.22
N PHE A 288 10.84 -10.74 -10.73
CA PHE A 288 11.37 -12.10 -10.61
C PHE A 288 11.44 -12.71 -12.00
N GLY A 289 12.55 -13.33 -12.38
CA GLY A 289 12.64 -13.90 -13.73
C GLY A 289 13.96 -14.57 -14.03
N ALA A 290 14.23 -14.81 -15.30
CA ALA A 290 15.52 -15.32 -15.75
C ALA A 290 16.66 -14.35 -15.40
N ALA A 291 17.84 -14.89 -15.03
CA ALA A 291 18.96 -14.10 -14.52
C ALA A 291 19.45 -13.04 -15.53
N ASP A 292 19.49 -13.39 -16.81
CA ASP A 292 19.91 -12.53 -17.91
C ASP A 292 18.87 -11.44 -18.21
N VAL A 293 17.57 -11.76 -18.17
CA VAL A 293 16.47 -10.79 -18.31
C VAL A 293 16.54 -9.75 -17.18
N ILE A 294 16.68 -10.20 -15.94
CA ILE A 294 16.81 -9.32 -14.77
C ILE A 294 18.05 -8.43 -14.87
N GLU A 295 19.17 -8.98 -15.31
CA GLU A 295 20.40 -8.21 -15.45
C GLU A 295 20.31 -7.17 -16.59
N ARG A 296 19.61 -7.46 -17.68
CA ARG A 296 19.28 -6.48 -18.73
C ARG A 296 18.44 -5.33 -18.17
N LEU A 297 17.38 -5.64 -17.43
CA LEU A 297 16.51 -4.65 -16.78
C LEU A 297 17.31 -3.76 -15.81
N ARG A 298 18.16 -4.37 -14.97
CA ARG A 298 18.99 -3.68 -13.99
C ARG A 298 20.00 -2.72 -14.63
N ARG A 299 20.52 -3.06 -15.82
CA ARG A 299 21.50 -2.24 -16.56
C ARG A 299 20.85 -1.15 -17.40
N HIS A 300 19.55 -1.21 -17.65
CA HIS A 300 18.86 -0.19 -18.45
C HIS A 300 18.96 1.20 -17.78
N PRO A 301 19.25 2.29 -18.52
CA PRO A 301 19.42 3.63 -17.93
C PRO A 301 18.24 4.11 -17.08
N ALA A 302 17.01 3.78 -17.48
CA ALA A 302 15.81 4.15 -16.73
C ALA A 302 15.74 3.48 -15.34
N ALA A 303 16.42 2.35 -15.11
CA ALA A 303 16.46 1.70 -13.80
C ALA A 303 17.02 2.64 -12.72
N ARG A 304 17.88 3.60 -13.09
CA ARG A 304 18.40 4.62 -12.16
C ARG A 304 17.32 5.62 -11.74
N ALA A 305 16.41 5.99 -12.64
CA ALA A 305 15.30 6.89 -12.37
C ALA A 305 14.18 6.19 -11.57
N LEU A 306 13.97 4.90 -11.83
CA LEU A 306 12.97 4.07 -11.17
C LEU A 306 13.47 3.39 -9.89
N ARG A 307 14.70 3.72 -9.47
CA ARG A 307 15.38 3.07 -8.36
C ARG A 307 14.67 3.33 -7.03
N VAL A 308 14.47 2.26 -6.28
CA VAL A 308 13.92 2.31 -4.92
C VAL A 308 14.85 3.00 -3.90
N ASP A 309 14.26 3.73 -2.95
CA ASP A 309 14.98 4.45 -1.90
C ASP A 309 15.47 3.52 -0.76
N LYS A 310 16.20 4.06 0.22
CA LYS A 310 16.80 3.25 1.31
C LYS A 310 15.78 2.78 2.35
N LEU A 311 14.72 3.56 2.60
CA LEU A 311 13.70 3.24 3.60
C LEU A 311 12.88 2.05 3.12
N THR A 312 12.47 2.08 1.86
CA THR A 312 11.74 0.98 1.22
C THR A 312 12.58 -0.30 1.18
N LEU A 313 13.89 -0.22 0.86
CA LEU A 313 14.76 -1.40 0.89
C LEU A 313 14.86 -2.02 2.29
N ALA A 314 15.03 -1.20 3.32
CA ALA A 314 15.12 -1.68 4.70
C ALA A 314 13.81 -2.33 5.17
N ALA A 315 12.67 -1.68 4.92
CA ALA A 315 11.36 -2.24 5.25
C ALA A 315 11.05 -3.54 4.48
N LEU A 316 11.41 -3.60 3.19
CA LEU A 316 11.20 -4.79 2.37
C LEU A 316 12.00 -5.99 2.88
N GLU A 317 13.28 -5.78 3.21
CA GLU A 317 14.12 -6.82 3.81
C GLU A 317 13.54 -7.34 5.13
N ALA A 318 13.14 -6.44 6.02
CA ALA A 318 12.53 -6.81 7.30
C ALA A 318 11.15 -7.48 7.13
N THR A 319 10.38 -7.11 6.11
CA THR A 319 9.10 -7.76 5.78
C THR A 319 9.32 -9.22 5.36
N LEU A 320 10.36 -9.49 4.58
CA LEU A 320 10.64 -10.81 4.04
C LEU A 320 11.33 -11.75 5.04
N THR A 321 12.09 -11.20 5.98
CA THR A 321 12.94 -11.97 6.90
C THR A 321 12.45 -11.97 8.35
N GLY A 322 11.60 -11.01 8.70
CA GLY A 322 11.05 -10.83 10.04
C GLY A 322 9.80 -11.67 10.28
N PRO A 323 9.05 -11.37 11.36
CA PRO A 323 7.78 -12.03 11.65
C PRO A 323 6.73 -11.71 10.57
N PRO A 324 5.65 -12.53 10.47
CA PRO A 324 4.58 -12.30 9.50
C PRO A 324 4.06 -10.86 9.53
N PRO A 325 3.94 -10.18 8.38
CA PRO A 325 3.45 -8.80 8.34
C PRO A 325 1.95 -8.74 8.71
N PRO A 326 1.44 -7.57 9.12
CA PRO A 326 0.03 -7.39 9.48
C PRO A 326 -0.97 -7.90 8.44
N VAL A 327 -0.65 -7.78 7.14
CA VAL A 327 -1.49 -8.33 6.07
C VAL A 327 -1.63 -9.85 6.19
N ALA A 328 -0.53 -10.57 6.41
CA ALA A 328 -0.56 -12.03 6.58
C ALA A 328 -1.32 -12.42 7.85
N GLN A 329 -1.08 -11.72 8.97
CA GLN A 329 -1.81 -11.94 10.22
C GLN A 329 -3.32 -11.73 10.05
N ALA A 330 -3.73 -10.70 9.32
CA ALA A 330 -5.14 -10.42 9.04
C ALA A 330 -5.78 -11.46 8.11
N LEU A 331 -5.03 -12.06 7.18
CA LEU A 331 -5.51 -13.18 6.36
C LEU A 331 -5.69 -14.45 7.19
N ASP A 332 -4.74 -14.76 8.06
CA ASP A 332 -4.69 -15.98 8.87
C ASP A 332 -5.51 -15.90 10.17
N ALA A 333 -6.13 -14.76 10.47
CA ALA A 333 -6.90 -14.56 11.71
C ALA A 333 -8.06 -15.56 11.84
N ASP A 334 -8.17 -16.20 13.01
CA ASP A 334 -9.25 -17.13 13.35
C ASP A 334 -10.57 -16.36 13.59
N PRO A 335 -11.64 -16.64 12.84
CA PRO A 335 -12.95 -16.04 13.07
C PRO A 335 -13.50 -16.23 14.49
N ALA A 336 -13.16 -17.32 15.18
CA ALA A 336 -13.58 -17.55 16.57
C ALA A 336 -12.92 -16.56 17.54
N ASP A 337 -11.63 -16.29 17.37
CA ASP A 337 -10.90 -15.30 18.16
C ASP A 337 -11.41 -13.88 17.91
N LEU A 338 -11.67 -13.55 16.64
CA LEU A 338 -12.27 -12.26 16.27
C LEU A 338 -13.64 -12.07 16.93
N ARG A 339 -14.46 -13.12 16.95
CA ARG A 339 -15.77 -13.10 17.63
C ARG A 339 -15.63 -12.88 19.12
N ALA A 340 -14.75 -13.63 19.78
CA ALA A 340 -14.51 -13.48 21.22
C ALA A 340 -13.97 -12.08 21.56
N ARG A 341 -13.10 -11.50 20.72
CA ARG A 341 -12.66 -10.10 20.85
C ARG A 341 -13.84 -9.12 20.72
N ALA A 342 -14.68 -9.28 19.70
CA ALA A 342 -15.83 -8.41 19.48
C ALA A 342 -16.82 -8.44 20.65
N GLU A 343 -17.09 -9.63 21.22
CA GLU A 343 -17.96 -9.80 22.39
C GLU A 343 -17.38 -9.07 23.63
N ARG A 344 -16.07 -9.19 23.88
CA ARG A 344 -15.41 -8.47 24.99
C ARG A 344 -15.43 -6.95 24.82
N ILE A 345 -15.24 -6.44 23.61
CA ILE A 345 -15.25 -5.00 23.33
C ILE A 345 -16.68 -4.46 23.43
N ALA A 346 -17.66 -5.13 22.81
CA ALA A 346 -19.06 -4.72 22.85
C ALA A 346 -19.62 -4.66 24.28
N ALA A 347 -19.22 -5.58 25.16
CA ALA A 347 -19.64 -5.57 26.57
C ALA A 347 -19.18 -4.31 27.36
N GLN A 348 -18.22 -3.54 26.85
CA GLN A 348 -17.67 -2.35 27.49
C GLN A 348 -18.28 -1.03 26.99
N LEU A 349 -19.15 -1.11 25.97
CA LEU A 349 -19.64 0.03 25.20
C LEU A 349 -21.17 0.08 25.21
N PRO A 350 -21.79 1.25 25.38
CA PRO A 350 -23.23 1.39 25.27
C PRO A 350 -23.68 1.17 23.82
N ASP A 351 -24.86 0.56 23.62
CA ASP A 351 -25.49 0.34 22.30
C ASP A 351 -24.64 -0.45 21.27
N ALA A 352 -23.62 -1.15 21.77
CA ALA A 352 -22.73 -2.00 21.00
C ALA A 352 -23.20 -3.46 21.01
N ALA A 353 -23.03 -4.15 19.88
CA ALA A 353 -23.28 -5.58 19.77
C ALA A 353 -22.20 -6.24 18.94
N ALA A 354 -21.71 -7.40 19.37
CA ALA A 354 -20.84 -8.24 18.56
C ALA A 354 -21.67 -8.94 17.48
N VAL A 355 -21.27 -8.80 16.22
CA VAL A 355 -21.98 -9.39 15.07
C VAL A 355 -21.00 -10.15 14.16
N PRO A 356 -21.41 -11.29 13.57
CA PRO A 356 -20.65 -11.90 12.50
C PRO A 356 -20.67 -10.96 11.28
N CYS A 357 -19.58 -10.93 10.53
CA CYS A 357 -19.48 -10.13 9.32
C CYS A 357 -18.52 -10.77 8.32
N VAL A 358 -18.45 -10.22 7.12
CA VAL A 358 -17.50 -10.64 6.08
C VAL A 358 -16.51 -9.50 5.83
N ALA A 359 -15.24 -9.82 5.93
CA ALA A 359 -14.12 -8.97 5.58
C ALA A 359 -13.66 -9.28 4.14
N ALA A 360 -12.86 -8.39 3.58
CA ALA A 360 -12.34 -8.52 2.22
C ALA A 360 -10.83 -8.28 2.18
N VAL A 361 -10.15 -8.90 1.22
CA VAL A 361 -8.73 -8.63 0.96
C VAL A 361 -8.52 -7.16 0.55
N GLY A 362 -9.38 -6.62 -0.31
CA GLY A 362 -9.31 -5.22 -0.76
C GLY A 362 -8.51 -5.00 -2.06
N GLY A 363 -8.12 -3.76 -2.34
CA GLY A 363 -7.44 -3.35 -3.59
C GLY A 363 -6.01 -3.90 -3.77
N GLY A 364 -5.68 -4.96 -3.03
CA GLY A 364 -4.41 -5.67 -2.98
C GLY A 364 -4.32 -6.92 -3.84
N GLY A 365 -5.41 -7.39 -4.43
CA GLY A 365 -5.48 -8.68 -5.12
C GLY A 365 -6.64 -9.52 -4.58
N ALA A 366 -6.86 -10.69 -5.19
CA ALA A 366 -7.91 -11.63 -4.84
C ALA A 366 -9.32 -11.00 -4.72
N PRO A 367 -9.81 -10.28 -5.74
CA PRO A 367 -11.16 -9.74 -5.72
C PRO A 367 -12.18 -10.89 -5.58
N GLY A 368 -13.18 -10.69 -4.72
CA GLY A 368 -14.22 -11.69 -4.45
C GLY A 368 -13.89 -12.73 -3.38
N VAL A 369 -12.67 -12.72 -2.81
CA VAL A 369 -12.35 -13.57 -1.64
C VAL A 369 -13.00 -12.98 -0.40
N GLU A 370 -13.93 -13.76 0.16
CA GLU A 370 -14.64 -13.45 1.40
C GLU A 370 -13.89 -14.04 2.60
N LEU A 371 -13.66 -13.20 3.62
CA LEU A 371 -12.99 -13.59 4.85
C LEU A 371 -14.00 -13.55 6.01
N PRO A 372 -14.42 -14.70 6.57
CA PRO A 372 -15.30 -14.70 7.74
C PRO A 372 -14.70 -13.89 8.89
N SER A 373 -15.48 -13.00 9.49
CA SER A 373 -15.00 -12.06 10.49
C SER A 373 -16.04 -11.78 11.58
N ALA A 374 -15.68 -10.92 12.53
CA ALA A 374 -16.58 -10.38 13.53
C ALA A 374 -16.32 -8.88 13.73
N ALA A 375 -17.40 -8.15 13.97
CA ALA A 375 -17.37 -6.71 14.16
C ALA A 375 -18.07 -6.29 15.45
N VAL A 376 -17.66 -5.13 15.97
CA VAL A 376 -18.44 -4.37 16.94
C VAL A 376 -19.41 -3.48 16.16
N SER A 377 -20.69 -3.77 16.27
CA SER A 377 -21.77 -2.99 15.66
C SER A 377 -22.17 -1.86 16.58
N LEU A 378 -22.20 -0.63 16.07
CA LEU A 378 -22.60 0.61 16.77
C LEU A 378 -23.70 1.35 15.98
N PRO A 379 -24.42 2.30 16.61
CA PRO A 379 -25.35 3.18 15.89
C PRO A 379 -24.65 3.96 14.75
N GLU A 380 -25.35 4.22 13.66
CA GLU A 380 -24.77 4.81 12.43
C GLU A 380 -24.05 6.15 12.66
N ASN A 381 -24.55 6.98 13.58
CA ASN A 381 -23.99 8.31 13.88
C ASN A 381 -22.55 8.25 14.40
N TYR A 382 -22.11 7.13 14.97
CA TYR A 382 -20.73 6.95 15.44
C TYR A 382 -19.72 7.04 14.30
N ALA A 383 -20.09 6.63 13.07
CA ALA A 383 -19.14 6.58 11.96
C ALA A 383 -18.52 7.94 11.63
N ALA A 384 -19.29 9.03 11.71
CA ALA A 384 -18.77 10.37 11.44
C ALA A 384 -17.89 10.88 12.59
N ALA A 385 -18.33 10.68 13.83
CA ALA A 385 -17.60 11.10 15.03
C ALA A 385 -16.24 10.38 15.15
N LEU A 386 -16.23 9.06 14.95
CA LEU A 386 -15.03 8.23 14.98
C LEU A 386 -13.96 8.67 13.95
N ARG A 387 -14.37 9.08 12.74
CA ARG A 387 -13.43 9.53 11.70
C ARG A 387 -12.72 10.84 12.04
N VAL A 388 -13.33 11.68 12.87
CA VAL A 388 -12.77 12.99 13.24
C VAL A 388 -12.16 13.01 14.64
N GLY A 389 -12.32 11.92 15.40
CA GLY A 389 -11.72 11.72 16.72
C GLY A 389 -10.21 11.47 16.68
N GLU A 390 -9.62 11.35 17.87
CA GLU A 390 -8.20 11.05 18.07
C GLU A 390 -8.06 9.89 19.08
N PRO A 391 -7.65 8.67 18.63
CA PRO A 391 -7.31 8.32 17.26
C PRO A 391 -8.54 8.32 16.33
N ALA A 392 -8.30 8.54 15.04
CA ALA A 392 -9.34 8.39 14.03
C ALA A 392 -9.62 6.90 13.80
N VAL A 393 -10.89 6.50 13.80
CA VAL A 393 -11.31 5.12 13.51
C VAL A 393 -12.21 5.12 12.29
N VAL A 394 -11.94 4.21 11.35
CA VAL A 394 -12.75 4.06 10.13
C VAL A 394 -13.38 2.68 10.12
N GLY A 395 -14.69 2.63 10.36
CA GLY A 395 -15.53 1.45 10.11
C GLY A 395 -16.29 1.54 8.79
N ARG A 396 -17.19 0.58 8.55
CA ARG A 396 -18.13 0.61 7.41
C ARG A 396 -19.57 0.83 7.86
N LEU A 397 -20.39 1.39 6.97
CA LEU A 397 -21.83 1.52 7.19
C LEU A 397 -22.55 0.37 6.49
N GLU A 398 -23.33 -0.39 7.24
CA GLU A 398 -24.04 -1.56 6.74
C GLU A 398 -25.35 -1.74 7.51
N GLY A 399 -26.49 -1.81 6.81
CA GLY A 399 -27.80 -2.01 7.43
C GLY A 399 -28.21 -0.94 8.46
N GLY A 400 -27.79 0.33 8.28
CA GLY A 400 -28.07 1.41 9.24
C GLY A 400 -27.24 1.33 10.54
N ARG A 401 -26.12 0.61 10.50
CA ARG A 401 -25.17 0.45 11.62
C ARG A 401 -23.76 0.82 11.18
N CYS A 402 -22.96 1.29 12.12
CA CYS A 402 -21.51 1.41 11.96
C CYS A 402 -20.85 0.12 12.44
N LEU A 403 -20.19 -0.62 11.55
CA LEU A 403 -19.47 -1.84 11.88
C LEU A 403 -17.97 -1.54 11.98
N LEU A 404 -17.39 -1.91 13.12
CA LEU A 404 -15.96 -1.90 13.38
C LEU A 404 -15.45 -3.35 13.31
N ASP A 405 -15.02 -3.77 12.13
CA ASP A 405 -14.56 -5.13 11.84
C ASP A 405 -13.16 -5.36 12.40
N LEU A 406 -13.02 -6.35 13.28
CA LEU A 406 -11.80 -6.58 14.05
C LEU A 406 -10.71 -7.33 13.26
N ARG A 407 -11.00 -7.83 12.05
CA ARG A 407 -9.96 -8.47 11.23
C ARG A 407 -8.83 -7.52 10.87
N THR A 408 -9.12 -6.22 10.77
CA THR A 408 -8.13 -5.19 10.42
C THR A 408 -7.71 -4.33 11.61
N VAL A 409 -8.17 -4.67 12.82
CA VAL A 409 -7.77 -4.03 14.08
C VAL A 409 -6.79 -4.94 14.82
N ALA A 410 -5.58 -4.45 15.04
CA ALA A 410 -4.57 -5.19 15.78
C ALA A 410 -5.04 -5.41 17.23
N PRO A 411 -4.79 -6.58 17.85
CA PRO A 411 -5.19 -6.83 19.25
C PRO A 411 -4.71 -5.77 20.24
N GLU A 412 -3.52 -5.20 20.02
CA GLU A 412 -2.94 -4.12 20.82
C GLU A 412 -3.71 -2.79 20.71
N ASP A 413 -4.52 -2.60 19.67
CA ASP A 413 -5.35 -1.40 19.46
C ASP A 413 -6.76 -1.51 20.09
N ASP A 414 -7.10 -2.65 20.73
CA ASP A 414 -8.45 -2.88 21.29
C ASP A 414 -8.83 -1.81 22.34
N ASP A 415 -7.90 -1.42 23.22
CA ASP A 415 -8.14 -0.39 24.23
C ASP A 415 -8.30 1.01 23.59
N ALA A 416 -7.48 1.33 22.59
CA ALA A 416 -7.57 2.59 21.85
C ALA A 416 -8.90 2.69 21.08
N LEU A 417 -9.38 1.57 20.53
CA LEU A 417 -10.68 1.47 19.88
C LEU A 417 -11.83 1.75 20.87
N VAL A 418 -11.80 1.13 22.05
CA VAL A 418 -12.81 1.34 23.10
C VAL A 418 -12.87 2.80 23.53
N GLU A 419 -11.71 3.41 23.80
CA GLU A 419 -11.65 4.82 24.22
C GLU A 419 -12.13 5.77 23.11
N ALA A 420 -11.81 5.49 21.85
CA ALA A 420 -12.32 6.28 20.72
C ALA A 420 -13.86 6.21 20.60
N VAL A 421 -14.45 5.04 20.84
CA VAL A 421 -15.92 4.90 20.84
C VAL A 421 -16.56 5.63 22.02
N ARG A 422 -15.98 5.52 23.23
CA ARG A 422 -16.46 6.24 24.42
C ARG A 422 -16.44 7.75 24.25
N ALA A 423 -15.43 8.28 23.57
CA ALA A 423 -15.32 9.71 23.28
C ALA A 423 -16.41 10.22 22.31
N CYS A 424 -17.09 9.33 21.58
CA CYS A 424 -18.18 9.66 20.67
C CYS A 424 -19.58 9.55 21.31
N SER A 425 -19.66 8.98 22.52
CA SER A 425 -20.91 8.62 23.21
C SER A 425 -21.53 9.78 23.98
#